data_AF-A0AAN8G5P3-F1
#
_entry.id   AF-A0AAN8G5P3-F1
#
_cell.length_a   1.000
_cell.length_b   1.000
_cell.length_c   1.000
_cell.angle_alpha   90.00
_cell.angle_beta   90.00
_cell.angle_gamma   90.00
#
_symmetry.space_group_name_H-M   'P 1'
#
loop_
_entity.id
_entity.type
_entity.pdbx_description
1 polymer ?
#
loop_
_entity_poly.entity_id
_entity_poly.type
_entity_poly.pdbx_seq_one_letter_code
_entity_poly.pdbx_strand_id
1 'polypeptide(L)'
;MMLASSFGQGLLVGYTISQRYLYSQPIAFITPMAVSFGYGGIAHRARGDRIMILGASLGAAVSANIAIGVMTGQLSSSYDFLALGYVAISGVVMQLLFHDAHWTRGHSFQNLHNALYNLFKGMTFYLFGTYVE
;
A
#
# COMPACT_ATOMS: atom_id res chain seq x y z
N MET A 1 15.94 11.37 -14.06
CA MET A 1 14.60 11.98 -13.91
C MET A 1 13.62 11.12 -13.11
N MET A 2 13.56 9.79 -13.31
CA MET A 2 12.63 8.90 -12.58
C MET A 2 12.72 8.99 -11.05
N LEU A 3 13.94 9.00 -10.47
CA LEU A 3 14.14 9.11 -9.02
C LEU A 3 13.57 10.42 -8.45
N ALA A 4 13.83 11.55 -9.11
CA ALA A 4 13.34 12.85 -8.67
C ALA A 4 11.81 12.93 -8.73
N SER A 5 11.19 12.41 -9.80
CA SER A 5 9.73 12.36 -9.92
C SER A 5 9.10 11.42 -8.89
N SER A 6 9.69 10.24 -8.65
CA SER A 6 9.18 9.29 -7.64
C SER A 6 9.33 9.83 -6.21
N PHE A 7 10.42 10.56 -5.93
CA PHE A 7 10.62 11.25 -4.66
C PHE A 7 9.58 12.36 -4.45
N GLY A 8 9.39 13.23 -5.45
CA GLY A 8 8.38 14.29 -5.40
C GLY A 8 6.95 13.74 -5.25
N GLN A 9 6.61 12.68 -5.98
CA GLN A 9 5.32 12.00 -5.83
C GLN A 9 5.15 11.41 -4.43
N GLY A 10 6.19 10.77 -3.88
CA GLY A 10 6.18 10.25 -2.52
C GLY A 10 5.89 11.33 -1.48
N LEU A 11 6.53 12.50 -1.60
CA LEU A 11 6.28 13.64 -0.71
C LEU A 11 4.84 14.16 -0.83
N LEU A 12 4.33 14.38 -2.04
CA LEU A 12 2.99 14.90 -2.27
C LEU A 12 1.89 13.94 -1.82
N VAL A 13 2.06 12.65 -2.07
CA VAL A 13 1.13 11.61 -1.63
C VAL A 13 1.20 11.48 -0.11
N GLY A 14 2.40 11.46 0.48
CA GLY A 14 2.58 11.44 1.92
C GLY A 14 1.93 12.63 2.63
N TYR A 15 2.07 13.83 2.06
CA TYR A 15 1.40 15.04 2.55
C TYR A 15 -0.13 14.92 2.48
N THR A 16 -0.66 14.50 1.32
CA THR A 16 -2.11 14.32 1.11
C THR A 16 -2.70 13.29 2.08
N ILE A 17 -1.94 12.22 2.34
CA ILE A 17 -2.30 11.23 3.34
C ILE A 17 -2.30 11.88 4.72
N SER A 18 -1.24 12.58 5.11
CA SER A 18 -1.11 13.19 6.44
C SER A 18 -2.26 14.16 6.79
N GLN A 19 -2.77 14.92 5.82
CA GLN A 19 -3.85 15.90 6.03
C GLN A 19 -5.22 15.30 6.40
N ARG A 20 -5.43 13.99 6.20
CA ARG A 20 -6.70 13.31 6.55
C ARG A 20 -6.55 12.62 7.90
N TYR A 21 -7.02 13.31 8.94
CA TYR A 21 -6.97 12.84 10.32
C TYR A 21 -7.89 11.63 10.53
N LEU A 22 -7.30 10.51 10.93
CA LEU A 22 -7.99 9.34 11.43
C LEU A 22 -7.54 9.13 12.88
N TYR A 23 -8.44 8.60 13.72
CA TYR A 23 -8.13 8.26 15.11
C TYR A 23 -6.87 7.37 15.23
N SER A 24 -6.73 6.44 14.29
CA SER A 24 -5.54 5.60 14.13
C SER A 24 -5.32 5.29 12.64
N GLN A 25 -4.05 5.33 12.20
CA GLN A 25 -3.68 5.10 10.81
C GLN A 25 -2.34 4.33 10.67
N PRO A 26 -2.24 3.35 9.75
CA PRO A 26 -0.98 2.74 9.38
C PRO A 26 -0.03 3.75 8.73
N ILE A 27 1.28 3.54 8.97
CA ILE A 27 2.34 4.33 8.38
C ILE A 27 2.34 4.11 6.87
N ALA A 28 2.15 5.18 6.10
CA ALA A 28 1.77 5.12 4.69
C ALA A 28 2.74 4.36 3.77
N PHE A 29 4.03 4.32 4.09
CA PHE A 29 5.04 3.66 3.27
C PHE A 29 5.23 2.17 3.60
N ILE A 30 4.63 1.66 4.69
CA ILE A 30 4.91 0.31 5.18
C ILE A 30 4.32 -0.77 4.29
N THR A 31 3.06 -0.60 3.86
CA THR A 31 2.43 -1.55 2.93
C THR A 31 3.23 -1.70 1.64
N PRO A 32 3.57 -0.65 0.87
CA PRO A 32 4.34 -0.82 -0.37
C PRO A 32 5.76 -1.35 -0.11
N MET A 33 6.38 -1.00 1.03
CA MET A 33 7.68 -1.57 1.42
C MET A 33 7.58 -3.08 1.66
N ALA A 34 6.62 -3.52 2.47
CA ALA A 34 6.44 -4.92 2.83
C ALA A 34 6.06 -5.79 1.61
N VAL A 35 5.21 -5.26 0.72
CA VAL A 35 4.90 -5.90 -0.57
C VAL A 35 6.16 -6.10 -1.41
N SER A 36 7.03 -5.09 -1.45
CA SER A 36 8.30 -5.14 -2.21
C SER A 36 9.28 -6.15 -1.63
N PHE A 37 9.40 -6.22 -0.29
CA PHE A 37 10.22 -7.23 0.39
C PHE A 37 9.69 -8.64 0.15
N GLY A 38 8.38 -8.86 0.29
CA GLY A 38 7.77 -10.16 0.02
C GLY A 38 7.96 -10.59 -1.43
N TYR A 39 7.85 -9.66 -2.38
CA TYR A 39 8.12 -9.92 -3.79
C TYR A 39 9.59 -10.31 -4.00
N GLY A 40 10.53 -9.50 -3.51
CA GLY A 40 11.97 -9.74 -3.69
C GLY A 40 12.44 -11.06 -3.08
N GLY A 41 11.88 -11.47 -1.94
CA GLY A 41 12.22 -12.73 -1.27
C GLY A 41 11.75 -13.98 -2.00
N ILE A 42 10.64 -13.89 -2.76
CA ILE A 42 10.01 -15.07 -3.39
C ILE A 42 10.14 -15.13 -4.90
N ALA A 43 10.37 -14.00 -5.58
CA ALA A 43 10.29 -13.89 -7.04
C ALA A 43 11.15 -14.92 -7.78
N HIS A 44 12.37 -15.18 -7.29
CA HIS A 44 13.27 -16.16 -7.89
C HIS A 44 12.84 -17.62 -7.63
N ARG A 45 12.23 -17.89 -6.48
CA ARG A 45 11.78 -19.23 -6.08
C ARG A 45 10.42 -19.61 -6.69
N ALA A 46 9.56 -18.62 -6.92
CA ALA A 46 8.22 -18.83 -7.43
C ALA A 46 8.17 -19.29 -8.90
N ARG A 47 9.27 -19.15 -9.67
CA ARG A 47 9.37 -19.59 -11.08
C ARG A 47 8.18 -19.14 -11.97
N GLY A 48 7.61 -17.98 -11.68
CA GLY A 48 6.46 -17.42 -12.41
C GLY A 48 5.07 -17.80 -11.84
N ASP A 49 5.00 -18.56 -10.75
CA ASP A 49 3.76 -18.81 -10.03
C ASP A 49 3.23 -17.51 -9.39
N ARG A 50 2.17 -16.98 -10.00
CA ARG A 50 1.52 -15.73 -9.61
C ARG A 50 0.88 -15.82 -8.22
N ILE A 51 0.34 -16.98 -7.86
CA ILE A 51 -0.33 -17.16 -6.57
C ILE A 51 0.71 -17.14 -5.46
N MET A 52 1.84 -17.80 -5.67
CA MET A 52 2.96 -17.79 -4.72
C MET A 52 3.54 -16.39 -4.52
N ILE A 53 3.70 -15.63 -5.61
CA ILE A 53 4.19 -14.25 -5.54
C ILE A 53 3.20 -13.33 -4.81
N LEU A 54 1.93 -13.35 -5.20
CA LEU A 54 0.89 -12.54 -4.57
C LEU A 54 0.71 -12.91 -3.10
N GLY A 55 0.65 -14.21 -2.79
CA GLY A 55 0.50 -14.70 -1.43
C GLY A 55 1.63 -14.25 -0.50
N ALA A 56 2.88 -14.35 -0.96
CA ALA A 56 4.03 -13.91 -0.17
C ALA A 56 4.08 -12.38 0.00
N SER A 57 3.82 -11.62 -1.08
CA SER A 57 3.84 -10.15 -1.04
C SER A 57 2.72 -9.58 -0.18
N LEU A 58 1.49 -10.06 -0.35
CA LEU A 58 0.33 -9.61 0.43
C LEU A 58 0.42 -10.10 1.87
N GLY A 59 0.84 -11.36 2.08
CA GLY A 59 1.05 -11.91 3.41
C GLY A 59 2.10 -11.13 4.21
N ALA A 60 3.22 -10.75 3.58
CA ALA A 60 4.23 -9.89 4.19
C ALA A 60 3.67 -8.51 4.55
N ALA A 61 2.80 -7.95 3.71
CA ALA A 61 2.20 -6.65 3.96
C ALA A 61 1.16 -6.67 5.09
N VAL A 62 0.33 -7.70 5.17
CA VAL A 62 -0.60 -7.90 6.30
C VAL A 62 0.18 -8.11 7.59
N SER A 63 1.18 -9.00 7.59
CA SER A 63 1.95 -9.29 8.80
C SER A 63 2.74 -8.07 9.30
N ALA A 64 3.30 -7.27 8.41
CA ALA A 64 3.97 -6.03 8.77
C ALA A 64 3.02 -5.00 9.39
N ASN A 65 1.83 -4.81 8.80
CA ASN A 65 0.83 -3.90 9.37
C ASN A 65 0.34 -4.38 10.74
N ILE A 66 0.07 -5.69 10.91
CA ILE A 66 -0.34 -6.23 12.21
C ILE A 66 0.78 -6.05 13.24
N ALA A 67 2.02 -6.45 12.91
CA ALA A 67 3.15 -6.34 13.82
C ALA A 67 3.37 -4.90 14.29
N ILE A 68 3.29 -3.94 13.37
CA ILE A 68 3.49 -2.54 13.69
C ILE A 68 2.30 -1.96 14.45
N GLY A 69 1.06 -2.31 14.07
CA GLY A 69 -0.13 -1.92 14.81
C GLY A 69 -0.08 -2.40 16.27
N VAL A 70 0.39 -3.63 16.51
CA VAL A 70 0.63 -4.16 17.87
C VAL A 70 1.71 -3.36 18.58
N MET A 71 2.87 -3.13 17.94
CA MET A 71 4.00 -2.41 18.55
C MET A 71 3.67 -0.96 18.90
N THR A 72 2.86 -0.29 18.09
CA THR A 72 2.45 1.11 18.33
C THR A 72 1.21 1.22 19.21
N GLY A 73 0.54 0.11 19.54
CA GLY A 73 -0.71 0.11 20.31
C GLY A 73 -1.87 0.78 19.58
N GLN A 74 -1.80 0.88 18.25
CA GLN A 74 -2.74 1.65 17.43
C GLN A 74 -3.80 0.77 16.72
N LEU A 75 -3.89 -0.52 17.07
CA LEU A 75 -4.92 -1.41 16.53
C LEU A 75 -6.32 -0.88 16.87
N SER A 76 -7.05 -0.49 15.82
CA SER A 76 -8.41 0.03 15.88
C SER A 76 -9.09 -0.35 14.57
N SER A 77 -10.42 -0.37 14.55
CA SER A 77 -11.19 -0.69 13.35
C SER A 77 -10.80 0.19 12.15
N SER A 78 -10.46 1.47 12.38
CA SER A 78 -9.98 2.38 11.33
C SER A 78 -8.59 1.99 10.80
N TYR A 79 -7.72 1.51 11.68
CA TYR A 79 -6.37 1.05 11.34
C TYR A 79 -6.45 -0.21 10.48
N ASP A 80 -7.22 -1.21 10.92
CA ASP A 80 -7.34 -2.49 10.24
C ASP A 80 -8.00 -2.33 8.88
N PHE A 81 -9.06 -1.52 8.79
CA PHE A 81 -9.73 -1.22 7.53
C PHE A 81 -8.79 -0.52 6.54
N LEU A 82 -8.02 0.48 7.01
CA LEU A 82 -7.07 1.18 6.14
C LEU A 82 -5.91 0.28 5.70
N ALA A 83 -5.37 -0.51 6.61
CA ALA A 83 -4.27 -1.43 6.35
C ALA A 83 -4.68 -2.52 5.34
N LEU A 84 -5.82 -3.18 5.58
CA LEU A 84 -6.35 -4.21 4.67
C LEU A 84 -6.70 -3.63 3.30
N GLY A 85 -7.26 -2.42 3.25
CA GLY A 85 -7.54 -1.75 1.98
C GLY A 85 -6.30 -1.42 1.16
N TYR A 86 -5.23 -0.93 1.80
CA TYR A 86 -3.95 -0.72 1.12
C TYR A 86 -3.34 -2.03 0.61
N VAL A 87 -3.43 -3.11 1.39
CA VAL A 87 -2.99 -4.44 0.95
C VAL A 87 -3.83 -4.91 -0.24
N ALA A 88 -5.15 -4.79 -0.18
CA ALA A 88 -6.05 -5.20 -1.26
C ALA A 88 -5.76 -4.43 -2.56
N ILE A 89 -5.58 -3.11 -2.47
CA ILE A 89 -5.18 -2.27 -3.61
C ILE A 89 -3.84 -2.70 -4.17
N SER A 90 -2.86 -3.02 -3.30
CA SER A 90 -1.57 -3.57 -3.75
C SER A 90 -1.77 -4.84 -4.57
N GLY A 91 -2.61 -5.75 -4.10
CA GLY A 91 -2.92 -7.01 -4.80
C GLY A 91 -3.55 -6.78 -6.16
N VAL A 92 -4.57 -5.91 -6.24
CA VAL A 92 -5.24 -5.56 -7.50
C VAL A 92 -4.27 -4.94 -8.49
N VAL A 93 -3.48 -3.96 -8.04
CA VAL A 93 -2.52 -3.25 -8.89
C VAL A 93 -1.41 -4.21 -9.38
N MET A 94 -0.99 -5.15 -8.53
CA MET A 94 -0.01 -6.19 -8.88
C MET A 94 -0.57 -7.22 -9.86
N GLN A 95 -1.85 -7.60 -9.74
CA GLN A 95 -2.55 -8.44 -10.73
C GLN A 95 -2.67 -7.76 -12.09
N LEU A 96 -3.02 -6.47 -12.12
CA LEU A 96 -3.05 -5.67 -13.35
C LEU A 96 -1.67 -5.60 -14.00
N LEU A 97 -0.61 -5.46 -13.20
CA LEU A 97 0.77 -5.46 -13.70
C LEU A 97 1.17 -6.81 -14.32
N PHE A 98 0.80 -7.93 -13.70
CA PHE A 98 1.05 -9.26 -14.26
C PHE A 98 0.20 -9.58 -15.50
N HIS A 99 -0.95 -8.94 -15.65
CA HIS A 99 -1.79 -9.07 -16.84
C HIS A 99 -1.22 -8.27 -18.01
N ASP A 100 -0.84 -7.01 -17.80
CA ASP A 100 -0.45 -6.11 -18.90
C ASP A 100 1.02 -6.19 -19.31
N ALA A 101 1.88 -6.86 -18.52
CA ALA A 101 3.24 -7.37 -18.80
C ALA A 101 4.21 -6.58 -19.71
N HIS A 102 3.94 -5.33 -20.05
CA HIS A 102 4.85 -4.43 -20.74
C HIS A 102 5.54 -3.57 -19.68
N TRP A 103 6.73 -4.01 -19.30
CA TRP A 103 7.61 -3.39 -18.30
C TRP A 103 7.96 -1.91 -18.56
N THR A 104 7.59 -1.39 -19.73
CA THR A 104 7.82 -0.01 -20.18
C THR A 104 6.96 1.05 -19.49
N ARG A 105 5.97 0.68 -18.65
CA ARG A 105 5.05 1.63 -17.99
C ARG A 105 5.08 1.62 -16.46
N GLY A 106 6.26 1.45 -15.84
CA GLY A 106 6.42 1.51 -14.38
C GLY A 106 5.85 2.78 -13.73
N HIS A 107 5.88 3.92 -14.44
CA HIS A 107 5.27 5.18 -14.00
C HIS A 107 3.74 5.12 -13.88
N SER A 108 3.07 4.44 -14.81
CA SER A 108 1.61 4.27 -14.77
C SER A 108 1.18 3.43 -13.58
N PHE A 109 1.96 2.41 -13.23
CA PHE A 109 1.75 1.59 -12.04
C PHE A 109 1.88 2.40 -10.75
N GLN A 110 2.99 3.14 -10.61
CA GLN A 110 3.21 3.98 -9.43
C GLN A 110 2.10 5.04 -9.27
N ASN A 111 1.67 5.66 -10.38
CA ASN A 111 0.59 6.63 -10.37
C ASN A 111 -0.76 6.00 -9.99
N LEU A 112 -1.11 4.84 -10.56
CA LEU A 112 -2.36 4.14 -10.27
C LEU A 112 -2.42 3.71 -8.81
N HIS A 113 -1.32 3.16 -8.30
CA HIS A 113 -1.20 2.74 -6.91
C HIS A 113 -1.37 3.91 -5.94
N ASN A 114 -0.67 5.02 -6.19
CA ASN A 114 -0.78 6.26 -5.39
C ASN A 114 -2.18 6.86 -5.44
N ALA A 115 -2.83 6.87 -6.60
CA ALA A 115 -4.18 7.40 -6.76
C ALA A 115 -5.21 6.57 -5.98
N LEU A 116 -5.13 5.24 -6.07
CA LEU A 116 -6.04 4.34 -5.34
C LEU A 116 -5.82 4.42 -3.82
N TYR A 117 -4.58 4.53 -3.34
CA TYR A 117 -4.28 4.75 -1.93
C TYR A 117 -4.89 6.04 -1.40
N ASN A 118 -4.74 7.13 -2.15
CA ASN A 118 -5.37 8.40 -1.80
C ASN A 118 -6.89 8.29 -1.82
N LEU A 119 -7.49 7.64 -2.82
CA LEU A 119 -8.95 7.49 -2.89
C LEU A 119 -9.48 6.68 -1.69
N PHE A 120 -8.84 5.54 -1.39
CA PHE A 120 -9.25 4.66 -0.31
C PHE A 120 -9.06 5.29 1.06
N LYS A 121 -8.00 6.08 1.26
CA LYS A 121 -7.87 6.88 2.49
C LYS A 121 -9.00 7.89 2.62
N GLY A 122 -9.40 8.53 1.52
CA GLY A 122 -10.53 9.47 1.50
C GLY A 122 -11.84 8.78 1.90
N MET A 123 -12.08 7.58 1.37
CA MET A 123 -13.22 6.75 1.76
C MET A 123 -13.16 6.35 3.24
N THR A 124 -11.99 5.95 3.74
CA THR A 124 -11.81 5.59 5.16
C THR A 124 -12.04 6.79 6.07
N PHE A 125 -11.59 7.99 5.66
CA PHE A 125 -11.90 9.24 6.35
C PHE A 125 -13.40 9.55 6.35
N TYR A 126 -14.13 9.25 5.28
CA TYR A 126 -15.59 9.42 5.27
C TYR A 126 -16.31 8.47 6.25
N LEU A 127 -15.79 7.24 6.43
CA LEU A 127 -16.39 6.22 7.29
C LEU A 127 -16.00 6.34 8.77
N PHE A 128 -14.76 6.73 9.05
CA PHE A 128 -14.16 6.70 10.39
C PHE A 128 -13.51 8.02 10.80
N GLY A 129 -13.47 9.00 9.90
CA GLY A 129 -12.94 10.32 10.21
C GLY A 129 -13.90 11.08 11.11
N THR A 130 -13.37 11.55 12.23
CA THR A 130 -14.02 12.54 13.06
C THR A 130 -13.48 13.90 12.66
N TYR A 131 -14.37 14.85 12.31
CA TYR A 131 -14.01 16.26 12.35
C TYR A 131 -13.71 16.58 13.81
N VAL A 132 -12.44 16.63 14.19
CA VAL A 132 -12.06 17.32 15.42
C VAL A 132 -12.09 18.80 15.04
N GLU A 133 -13.13 19.51 15.46
CA GLU A 133 -13.07 20.97 15.64
C GLU A 133 -12.02 21.32 16.69
#